data_AF-A0A1G8SIF3-F1
#
_entry.id   AF-A0A1G8SIF3-F1
#
_cell.length_a   1.000
_cell.length_b   1.000
_cell.length_c   1.000
_cell.angle_alpha   90.00
_cell.angle_beta   90.00
_cell.angle_gamma   90.00
#
_symmetry.space_group_name_H-M   'P 1'
#
loop_
_entity.id
_entity.type
_entity.pdbx_description
1 polymer ?
#
loop_
_entity_poly.entity_id
_entity_poly.type
_entity_poly.pdbx_seq_one_letter_code
_entity_poly.pdbx_strand_id
1 'polypeptide(L)'
;MKVAWMKMKQFLLTPYGKAYLVFITLTKLYLVYRWAMDYVKRWGGELFESMGAPASLGEDVSALSFTALCLYYTVKAIIGIFRGPAKAVEQPVQA
;
A
#
# COMPACT_ATOMS: atom_id res chain seq x y z
N MET A 1 3.09 30.53 -19.09
CA MET A 1 2.58 29.20 -18.67
C MET A 1 3.31 28.02 -19.32
N LYS A 2 3.54 27.99 -20.64
CA LYS A 2 4.22 26.86 -21.33
C LYS A 2 5.67 26.59 -20.88
N VAL A 3 6.43 27.64 -20.55
CA VAL A 3 7.85 27.54 -20.14
C VAL A 3 7.99 26.96 -18.73
N ALA A 4 7.11 27.32 -17.80
CA ALA A 4 7.10 26.76 -16.44
C ALA A 4 6.77 25.26 -16.45
N TRP A 5 5.82 24.83 -17.30
CA TRP A 5 5.48 23.42 -17.49
C TRP A 5 6.62 22.59 -18.07
N MET A 6 7.36 23.16 -19.03
CA MET A 6 8.55 22.53 -19.61
C MET A 6 9.67 22.37 -18.58
N LYS A 7 9.95 23.42 -17.77
CA LYS A 7 10.94 23.35 -16.68
C LYS A 7 10.53 22.36 -15.59
N MET A 8 9.25 22.26 -15.26
CA MET A 8 8.73 21.29 -14.29
C MET A 8 8.85 19.85 -14.80
N LYS A 9 8.55 19.60 -16.08
CA LYS A 9 8.82 18.31 -16.74
C LYS A 9 10.31 17.97 -16.75
N GLN A 10 11.16 18.95 -17.06
CA GLN A 10 12.61 18.78 -17.07
C GLN A 10 13.15 18.47 -15.67
N PHE A 11 12.60 19.11 -14.64
CA PHE A 11 12.93 18.84 -13.24
C PHE A 11 12.52 17.41 -12.84
N LEU A 12 11.31 16.97 -13.20
CA LEU A 12 10.82 15.60 -12.98
C LEU A 12 11.68 14.52 -13.66
N LEU A 13 12.36 14.86 -14.76
CA LEU A 13 13.29 13.97 -15.47
C LEU A 13 14.69 13.89 -14.84
N THR A 14 15.08 14.86 -14.00
CA THR A 14 16.35 14.81 -13.26
C THR A 14 16.30 13.74 -12.15
N PRO A 15 17.45 13.18 -11.71
CA PRO A 15 17.49 12.22 -10.61
C PRO A 15 16.80 12.74 -9.34
N TYR A 16 16.87 14.05 -9.06
CA TYR A 16 16.18 14.70 -7.95
C TYR A 16 14.66 14.74 -8.13
N GLY A 17 14.16 15.00 -9.33
CA GLY A 17 12.72 14.95 -9.62
C GLY A 17 12.13 13.54 -9.58
N LYS A 18 12.90 12.53 -10.01
CA LYS A 18 12.53 11.12 -9.83
C LYS A 18 12.47 10.74 -8.36
N ALA A 19 13.45 11.17 -7.55
CA ALA A 19 13.41 10.98 -6.11
C ALA A 19 12.20 11.67 -5.47
N TYR A 20 11.83 12.87 -5.94
CA TYR A 20 10.66 13.60 -5.48
C TYR A 20 9.34 12.88 -5.84
N LEU A 21 9.23 12.31 -7.05
CA LEU A 21 8.11 11.45 -7.44
C LEU A 21 8.01 10.23 -6.53
N VAL A 22 9.14 9.53 -6.29
CA VAL A 22 9.21 8.37 -5.39
C VAL A 22 8.76 8.77 -3.98
N PHE A 23 9.21 9.92 -3.48
CA PHE A 23 8.83 10.45 -2.17
C PHE A 23 7.34 10.75 -2.08
N ILE A 24 6.75 11.39 -3.10
CA ILE A 24 5.30 11.63 -3.16
C ILE A 24 4.52 10.31 -3.19
N THR A 25 4.98 9.32 -3.97
CA THR A 25 4.31 8.02 -4.02
C THR A 25 4.41 7.25 -2.70
N LEU A 26 5.57 7.30 -2.02
CA LEU A 26 5.74 6.73 -0.68
C LEU A 26 4.84 7.42 0.34
N THR A 27 4.73 8.75 0.27
CA THR A 27 3.87 9.54 1.16
C THR A 27 2.39 9.19 0.95
N LYS A 28 1.95 9.07 -0.31
CA LYS A 28 0.59 8.61 -0.63
C LYS A 28 0.35 7.20 -0.14
N LEU A 29 1.30 6.29 -0.35
CA LEU A 29 1.20 4.91 0.11
C LEU A 29 1.09 4.84 1.65
N TYR A 30 1.86 5.66 2.36
CA TYR A 30 1.78 5.78 3.81
C TYR A 30 0.42 6.29 4.29
N LEU A 31 -0.15 7.31 3.62
CA LEU A 31 -1.48 7.82 3.94
C LEU A 31 -2.57 6.75 3.76
N VAL A 32 -2.51 5.99 2.67
CA VAL A 32 -3.43 4.88 2.41
C VAL A 32 -3.26 3.78 3.45
N TYR A 33 -2.02 3.40 3.78
CA TYR A 33 -1.74 2.42 4.80
C TYR A 33 -2.26 2.85 6.18
N ARG A 34 -2.04 4.11 6.56
CA ARG A 34 -2.52 4.66 7.83
C ARG A 34 -4.04 4.65 7.89
N TRP A 35 -4.71 5.07 6.82
CA TRP A 35 -6.17 5.04 6.74
C TRP A 35 -6.72 3.60 6.87
N ALA A 36 -6.12 2.65 6.16
CA ALA A 36 -6.51 1.25 6.24
C ALA A 36 -6.27 0.66 7.64
N MET A 37 -5.15 1.00 8.27
CA MET A 37 -4.82 0.56 9.63
C MET A 37 -5.81 1.11 10.66
N ASP A 38 -6.18 2.39 10.56
CA ASP A 38 -7.19 2.99 11.46
C ASP A 38 -8.57 2.34 11.27
N TYR A 39 -8.96 2.02 10.04
CA TYR A 39 -10.21 1.30 9.76
C TYR A 39 -10.20 -0.10 10.35
N VAL A 40 -9.13 -0.86 10.13
CA VAL A 40 -8.98 -2.24 10.62
C VAL A 40 -8.95 -2.31 12.13
N LYS A 41 -8.30 -1.35 12.81
CA LYS A 41 -8.33 -1.25 14.27
C LYS A 41 -9.74 -1.08 14.79
N ARG A 42 -10.48 -0.09 14.27
CA ARG A 42 -11.87 0.17 14.69
C ARG A 42 -12.77 -1.04 14.45
N TRP A 43 -12.66 -1.66 13.28
CA TRP A 43 -13.40 -2.87 12.95
C TRP A 43 -13.06 -4.04 13.88
N GLY A 44 -11.77 -4.22 14.21
CA GLY A 44 -11.30 -5.23 15.15
C GLY A 44 -11.80 -5.01 16.57
N GLY A 45 -11.75 -3.76 17.05
CA GLY A 45 -12.27 -3.36 18.35
C GLY A 45 -13.77 -3.62 18.47
N GLU A 46 -14.57 -3.17 17.49
CA GLU A 46 -16.02 -3.40 17.45
C GLU A 46 -16.37 -4.90 17.42
N LEU A 47 -15.62 -5.70 16.66
CA LEU A 47 -15.82 -7.16 16.61
C LEU A 47 -15.54 -7.83 17.95
N PHE A 48 -14.42 -7.50 18.59
CA PHE A 48 -14.07 -8.10 19.88
C PHE A 48 -15.03 -7.65 20.98
N GLU A 49 -15.46 -6.39 20.96
CA GLU A 49 -16.46 -5.86 21.87
C GLU A 49 -17.81 -6.58 21.70
N SER A 50 -18.22 -6.86 20.45
CA SER A 50 -19.44 -7.64 20.17
C SER A 50 -19.36 -9.11 20.63
N MET A 51 -18.16 -9.66 20.78
CA MET A 51 -17.92 -11.01 21.30
C MET A 51 -17.73 -11.05 22.83
N GLY A 52 -17.85 -9.90 23.51
CA GLY A 52 -17.65 -9.78 24.96
C GLY A 52 -16.17 -9.74 25.38
N ALA A 53 -15.25 -9.52 24.44
CA ALA A 53 -13.83 -9.33 24.68
C ALA A 53 -13.47 -7.82 24.70
N PRO A 54 -12.31 -7.44 25.27
CA PRO A 54 -11.89 -6.03 25.30
C PRO A 54 -11.62 -5.49 23.88
N ALA A 55 -12.15 -4.31 23.56
CA ALA A 55 -11.92 -3.64 22.28
C ALA A 55 -10.41 -3.41 22.00
N SER A 56 -9.61 -3.14 23.04
CA SER A 56 -8.15 -2.97 22.92
C SER A 56 -7.45 -4.22 22.38
N LEU A 57 -7.89 -5.42 22.77
CA LEU A 57 -7.36 -6.67 22.24
C LEU A 57 -7.73 -6.85 20.76
N GLY A 58 -8.95 -6.46 20.38
CA GLY A 58 -9.39 -6.48 18.98
C GLY A 58 -8.59 -5.52 18.10
N GLU A 59 -8.35 -4.30 18.57
CA GLU A 59 -7.52 -3.32 17.87
C GLU A 59 -6.10 -3.83 17.62
N ASP A 60 -5.46 -4.39 18.64
CA ASP A 60 -4.08 -4.89 18.55
C ASP A 60 -3.96 -6.11 17.64
N VAL A 61 -4.85 -7.10 17.77
CA VAL A 61 -4.86 -8.31 16.94
C VAL A 61 -5.15 -7.97 15.48
N SER A 62 -6.12 -7.09 15.22
CA SER A 62 -6.45 -6.65 13.88
C SER A 62 -5.32 -5.83 13.24
N ALA A 63 -4.65 -4.95 14.01
CA ALA A 63 -3.49 -4.23 13.52
C ALA A 63 -2.30 -5.15 13.20
N LEU A 64 -2.01 -6.12 14.06
CA LEU A 64 -0.92 -7.09 13.86
C LEU A 64 -1.18 -7.99 12.66
N SER A 65 -2.38 -8.56 12.54
CA SER A 65 -2.74 -9.43 11.44
C SER A 65 -2.75 -8.70 10.09
N PHE A 66 -3.25 -7.47 10.05
CA PHE A 66 -3.20 -6.63 8.85
C PHE A 66 -1.78 -6.28 8.44
N THR A 67 -0.93 -5.89 9.41
CA THR A 67 0.49 -5.62 9.14
C THR A 67 1.20 -6.85 8.61
N ALA A 68 0.94 -8.03 9.20
CA ALA A 68 1.52 -9.30 8.76
C ALA A 68 1.07 -9.68 7.35
N LEU A 69 -0.22 -9.50 7.01
CA LEU A 69 -0.75 -9.74 5.67
C LEU A 69 -0.12 -8.78 4.65
N CYS A 70 -0.08 -7.48 4.94
CA CYS A 70 0.58 -6.50 4.08
C CYS A 70 2.05 -6.86 3.83
N LEU A 71 2.79 -7.24 4.88
CA LEU A 71 4.17 -7.68 4.77
C LEU A 71 4.28 -8.93 3.89
N TYR A 72 3.45 -9.95 4.13
CA TYR A 72 3.44 -11.19 3.36
C TYR A 72 3.21 -10.95 1.87
N TYR A 73 2.18 -10.18 1.51
CA TYR A 73 1.89 -9.86 0.11
C TYR A 73 2.97 -8.98 -0.51
N THR A 74 3.55 -8.05 0.24
CA THR A 74 4.66 -7.20 -0.22
C THR A 74 5.90 -8.04 -0.53
N VAL A 75 6.29 -8.93 0.39
CA VAL A 75 7.43 -9.84 0.20
C VAL A 75 7.16 -10.79 -0.97
N LYS A 76 5.96 -11.35 -1.07
CA LYS A 76 5.55 -12.20 -2.20
C LYS A 76 5.62 -11.47 -3.54
N ALA A 77 5.18 -10.22 -3.59
CA ALA A 77 5.27 -9.37 -4.79
C ALA A 77 6.72 -9.05 -5.14
N ILE A 78 7.57 -8.71 -4.15
CA ILE A 78 9.01 -8.47 -4.34
C ILE A 78 9.68 -9.74 -4.89
N ILE A 79 9.43 -10.90 -4.28
CA ILE A 79 9.96 -12.18 -4.76
C ILE A 79 9.49 -12.46 -6.19
N GLY A 80 8.24 -12.13 -6.52
CA GLY A 80 7.69 -12.25 -7.88
C GLY A 80 8.38 -11.34 -8.90
N ILE A 81 8.75 -10.11 -8.52
CA ILE A 81 9.52 -9.19 -9.35
C ILE A 81 10.93 -9.71 -9.60
N PHE A 82 11.60 -10.26 -8.57
CA PHE A 82 12.97 -10.77 -8.68
C PHE A 82 13.06 -12.18 -9.31
N ARG A 83 11.99 -12.98 -9.30
CA ARG A 83 11.94 -14.29 -9.97
C ARG A 83 11.85 -14.20 -11.51
N GLY A 84 11.91 -13.01 -12.08
CA GLY A 84 11.73 -12.78 -13.52
C GLY A 84 10.25 -12.87 -13.92
N PRO A 85 9.87 -12.33 -15.08
CA PRO A 85 8.48 -12.27 -15.48
C PRO A 85 7.94 -13.69 -15.67
N ALA A 86 7.11 -14.15 -14.75
CA ALA A 86 6.10 -15.11 -15.13
C ALA A 86 5.27 -14.41 -16.21
N LYS A 87 5.33 -14.94 -17.44
CA LYS A 87 4.52 -14.50 -18.59
C LYS A 87 3.14 -14.08 -18.10
N ALA A 88 2.68 -12.93 -18.59
CA ALA A 88 1.32 -12.46 -18.45
C ALA A 88 0.37 -13.67 -18.59
N VAL A 89 -0.30 -14.02 -17.51
CA VAL A 89 -1.41 -14.97 -17.56
C VAL A 89 -2.52 -14.20 -18.27
N GLU A 90 -2.61 -14.37 -19.59
CA GLU A 90 -3.83 -14.11 -20.35
C GLU A 90 -4.98 -14.72 -19.55
N GLN A 91 -5.84 -13.87 -19.01
CA GLN A 91 -7.14 -14.31 -18.55
C GLN A 91 -7.85 -14.92 -19.76
N PRO A 92 -8.28 -16.19 -19.75
CA PRO A 92 -9.17 -16.66 -20.78
C PRO A 92 -10.50 -15.94 -20.59
N VAL A 93 -10.87 -15.15 -21.59
CA VAL A 93 -12.24 -14.66 -21.82
C VAL A 93 -13.14 -15.88 -21.81
N GLN A 94 -14.02 -15.97 -20.82
CA GLN A 94 -15.11 -16.95 -20.79
C GLN A 94 -16.12 -16.54 -21.87
N ALA A 95 -16.26 -17.39 -22.89
CA ALA A 95 -17.36 -17.39 -23.85
C ALA A 95 -18.43 -18.39 -23.39
#